data_AF-A0A7X7G308-F1
#
_entry.id   AF-A0A7X7G308-F1
#
_cell.length_a   1.000
_cell.length_b   1.000
_cell.length_c   1.000
_cell.angle_alpha   90.00
_cell.angle_beta   90.00
_cell.angle_gamma   90.00
#
_symmetry.space_group_name_H-M   'P 1'
#
loop_
_entity.id
_entity.type
_entity.pdbx_description
1 polymer ?
#
loop_
_entity_poly.entity_id
_entity_poly.type
_entity_poly.pdbx_seq_one_letter_code
_entity_poly.pdbx_strand_id
1 'polypeptide(L)'
;MRISAKDRRILRRLAERYSEIAHLDVQRQRLDRYARSNAREAVRPLVLIDEVPWGEIRDQALANVCDPELEWLESRLRQTLFQWDHFQVDLAVPPVFRVAKRSRLLRDIGIQVRDRQIKGDTGAYISAHAYEDQLRTEDDLARLREPEIAYDHAASEEALAAAREVFAGLMGVELAGCGALGYNIWDEIAVFRGAENLL
;
A
#
# COMPACT_ATOMS: atom_id res chain seq x y z
N MET A 1 -7.37 5.46 -18.72
CA MET A 1 -8.36 5.54 -17.64
C MET A 1 -9.07 6.86 -17.78
N ARG A 2 -10.40 6.85 -17.79
CA ARG A 2 -11.20 8.07 -17.99
C ARG A 2 -11.89 8.42 -16.68
N ILE A 3 -11.55 9.56 -16.09
CA ILE A 3 -12.17 10.02 -14.85
C ILE A 3 -13.50 10.70 -15.19
N SER A 4 -14.59 10.21 -14.61
CA SER A 4 -15.90 10.85 -14.77
C SER A 4 -15.93 12.25 -14.13
N ALA A 5 -16.85 13.12 -14.55
CA ALA A 5 -16.97 14.45 -13.95
C ALA A 5 -17.29 14.40 -12.45
N LYS A 6 -18.08 13.39 -12.03
CA LYS A 6 -18.42 13.14 -10.62
C LYS A 6 -17.15 12.79 -9.84
N ASP A 7 -16.37 11.84 -10.31
CA ASP A 7 -15.19 11.33 -9.60
C ASP A 7 -14.08 12.36 -9.56
N ARG A 8 -13.88 13.08 -10.66
CA ARG A 8 -12.93 14.20 -10.72
C ARG A 8 -13.22 15.22 -9.62
N ARG A 9 -14.50 15.57 -9.40
CA ARG A 9 -14.89 16.53 -8.35
C ARG A 9 -14.57 16.00 -6.95
N ILE A 10 -14.85 14.73 -6.69
CA ILE A 10 -14.59 14.09 -5.39
C ILE A 10 -13.08 14.02 -5.12
N LEU A 11 -12.33 13.46 -6.07
CA LEU A 11 -10.88 13.30 -5.96
C LEU A 11 -10.17 14.65 -5.85
N ARG A 12 -10.61 15.68 -6.58
CA ARG A 12 -10.04 17.02 -6.46
C ARG A 12 -10.21 17.61 -5.07
N ARG A 13 -11.40 17.50 -4.48
CA ARG A 13 -11.63 17.99 -3.12
C ARG A 13 -10.74 17.30 -2.09
N LEU A 14 -10.55 15.99 -2.24
CA LEU A 14 -9.63 15.22 -1.39
C LEU A 14 -8.16 15.63 -1.62
N ALA A 15 -7.77 15.82 -2.88
CA ALA A 15 -6.42 16.22 -3.27
C ALA A 15 -6.06 17.65 -2.84
N GLU A 16 -7.02 18.58 -2.85
CA GLU A 16 -6.86 19.94 -2.31
C GLU A 16 -6.45 19.88 -0.85
N ARG A 17 -7.23 19.15 -0.04
CA ARG A 17 -6.93 18.98 1.39
C ARG A 17 -5.61 18.26 1.63
N TYR A 18 -5.33 17.23 0.84
CA TYR A 18 -4.05 16.50 0.90
C TYR A 18 -2.88 17.45 0.61
N SER A 19 -2.99 18.29 -0.43
CA SER A 19 -1.94 19.24 -0.81
C SER A 19 -1.74 20.34 0.23
N GLU A 20 -2.83 20.88 0.81
CA GLU A 20 -2.75 21.82 1.93
C GLU A 20 -1.90 21.25 3.05
N ILE A 21 -2.20 20.01 3.46
CA ILE A 21 -1.49 19.29 4.52
C ILE A 21 -0.02 19.06 4.13
N ALA A 22 0.25 18.67 2.88
CA ALA A 22 1.60 18.36 2.41
C ALA A 22 2.54 19.57 2.42
N HIS A 23 2.00 20.79 2.32
CA HIS A 23 2.76 22.03 2.31
C HIS A 23 2.88 22.73 3.67
N LEU A 24 2.31 22.17 4.73
CA LEU A 24 2.45 22.72 6.08
C LEU A 24 3.91 22.66 6.56
N ASP A 25 4.32 23.65 7.35
CA ASP A 25 5.67 23.71 7.95
C ASP A 25 5.99 22.46 8.80
N VAL A 26 4.98 21.89 9.47
CA VAL A 26 5.15 20.68 10.25
C VAL A 26 5.60 19.48 9.41
N GLN A 27 5.25 19.42 8.12
CA GLN A 27 5.72 18.35 7.23
C GLN A 27 7.21 18.47 6.97
N ARG A 28 7.71 19.68 6.73
CA ARG A 28 9.15 19.91 6.55
C ARG A 28 9.92 19.52 7.81
N GLN A 29 9.41 19.90 8.99
CA GLN A 29 10.00 19.53 10.27
C GLN A 29 9.98 18.01 10.53
N ARG A 30 8.90 17.32 10.13
CA ARG A 30 8.82 15.85 10.23
C ARG A 30 9.81 15.20 9.29
N LEU A 31 9.84 15.56 8.01
CA LEU A 31 10.76 14.99 7.03
C LEU A 31 12.22 15.18 7.44
N ASP A 32 12.59 16.35 7.99
CA ASP A 32 13.91 16.58 8.59
C ASP A 32 14.19 15.60 9.74
N ARG A 33 13.25 15.46 10.67
CA ARG A 33 13.39 14.51 11.78
C ARG A 33 13.49 13.06 11.31
N TYR A 34 12.77 12.68 10.26
CA TYR A 34 12.92 11.37 9.61
C TYR A 34 14.34 11.17 9.09
N ALA A 35 14.87 12.14 8.34
CA ALA A 35 16.23 12.08 7.81
C ALA A 35 17.26 11.94 8.93
N ARG A 36 17.15 12.76 9.98
CA ARG A 36 18.06 12.77 11.14
C ARG A 36 17.96 11.50 11.98
N SER A 37 16.75 10.99 12.19
CA SER A 37 16.52 9.69 12.85
C SER A 37 17.19 8.56 12.06
N ASN A 38 17.04 8.55 10.74
CA ASN A 38 17.70 7.57 9.87
C ASN A 38 19.23 7.74 9.84
N ALA A 39 19.72 8.96 10.04
CA ALA A 39 21.13 9.27 10.22
C ALA A 39 21.66 8.91 11.63
N ARG A 40 20.82 8.32 12.50
CA ARG A 40 21.14 7.92 13.88
C ARG A 40 21.52 9.09 14.79
N GLU A 41 21.05 10.28 14.48
CA GLU A 41 21.19 11.43 15.37
C GLU A 41 20.26 11.31 16.58
N ALA A 42 20.66 11.92 17.70
CA ALA A 42 19.85 12.01 18.91
C ALA A 42 18.74 13.08 18.75
N VAL A 43 17.68 12.73 18.03
CA VAL A 43 16.44 13.52 17.90
C VAL A 43 15.31 12.89 18.70
N ARG A 44 14.21 13.64 18.91
CA ARG A 44 12.98 13.05 19.45
C ARG A 44 12.58 11.85 18.56
N PRO A 45 12.36 10.65 19.12
CA PRO A 45 11.93 9.50 18.34
C PRO A 45 10.65 9.77 17.55
N LEU A 46 10.55 9.19 16.35
CA LEU A 46 9.32 9.21 15.57
C LEU A 46 8.31 8.24 16.18
N VAL A 47 7.06 8.69 16.25
CA VAL A 47 5.93 7.84 16.63
C VAL A 47 5.06 7.69 15.39
N LEU A 48 4.93 6.46 14.92
CA LEU A 48 4.13 6.11 13.76
C LEU A 48 3.04 5.13 14.20
N ILE A 49 1.87 5.28 13.59
CA ILE A 49 0.80 4.29 13.64
C ILE A 49 0.71 3.72 12.25
N ASP A 50 1.09 2.45 12.14
CA ASP A 50 1.11 1.67 10.90
C ASP A 50 0.25 0.41 11.10
N GLU A 51 -0.02 -0.33 10.02
CA GLU A 51 -0.87 -1.53 10.03
C GLU A 51 -2.29 -1.25 10.57
N VAL A 52 -2.83 -0.07 10.22
CA VAL A 52 -4.17 0.34 10.63
C VAL A 52 -5.21 -0.62 10.02
N PRO A 53 -6.15 -1.17 10.81
CA PRO A 53 -7.17 -2.10 10.33
C PRO A 53 -8.29 -1.36 9.59
N TRP A 54 -7.96 -0.74 8.46
CA TRP A 54 -8.85 0.15 7.69
C TRP A 54 -10.22 -0.46 7.39
N GLY A 55 -10.27 -1.77 7.13
CA GLY A 55 -11.51 -2.49 6.80
C GLY A 55 -12.47 -2.67 7.98
N GLU A 56 -11.97 -2.57 9.21
CA GLU A 56 -12.75 -2.68 10.45
C GLU A 56 -13.31 -1.32 10.91
N ILE A 57 -12.78 -0.22 10.37
CA ILE A 57 -13.23 1.14 10.70
C ILE A 57 -14.49 1.47 9.89
N ARG A 58 -15.64 1.50 10.55
CA ARG A 58 -16.95 1.81 9.95
C ARG A 58 -17.21 3.31 9.92
N ASP A 59 -16.40 4.07 9.17
CA ASP A 59 -16.56 5.52 8.99
C ASP A 59 -16.83 5.92 7.54
N GLN A 60 -17.77 6.85 7.32
CA GLN A 60 -18.11 7.35 5.99
C GLN A 60 -16.97 8.10 5.30
N ALA A 61 -16.04 8.68 6.06
CA ALA A 61 -14.86 9.35 5.52
C ALA A 61 -13.96 8.40 4.73
N LEU A 62 -13.97 7.11 5.06
CA LEU A 62 -13.18 6.06 4.41
C LEU A 62 -13.92 5.35 3.26
N ALA A 63 -15.22 5.60 3.08
CA ALA A 63 -16.01 4.96 2.04
C ALA A 63 -15.65 5.53 0.66
N ASN A 64 -15.16 4.65 -0.22
CA ASN A 64 -14.95 4.99 -1.63
C ASN A 64 -16.28 5.08 -2.36
N VAL A 65 -16.41 6.11 -3.19
CA VAL A 65 -17.63 6.41 -3.96
C VAL A 65 -17.36 6.68 -5.44
N CYS A 66 -16.08 6.67 -5.83
CA CYS A 66 -15.64 6.72 -7.22
C CYS A 66 -15.67 5.34 -7.88
N ASP A 67 -15.45 5.32 -9.19
CA ASP A 67 -15.35 4.07 -9.95
C ASP A 67 -14.21 3.17 -9.40
N PRO A 68 -14.36 1.82 -9.43
CA PRO A 68 -13.39 0.89 -8.85
C PRO A 68 -11.95 1.04 -9.39
N GLU A 69 -11.77 1.48 -10.63
CA GLU A 69 -10.44 1.74 -11.21
C GLU A 69 -9.67 2.86 -10.49
N LEU A 70 -10.38 3.72 -9.74
CA LEU A 70 -9.84 4.85 -8.98
C LEU A 70 -9.67 4.55 -7.49
N GLU A 71 -10.02 3.34 -7.04
CA GLU A 71 -9.98 2.94 -5.62
C GLU A 71 -8.60 3.18 -5.01
N TRP A 72 -7.53 2.84 -5.73
CA TRP A 72 -6.15 3.03 -5.27
C TRP A 72 -5.80 4.49 -4.94
N LEU A 73 -6.42 5.44 -5.64
CA LEU A 73 -6.20 6.87 -5.44
C LEU A 73 -7.13 7.40 -4.35
N GLU A 74 -8.42 7.06 -4.42
CA GLU A 74 -9.42 7.50 -3.44
C GLU A 74 -9.10 6.98 -2.04
N SER A 75 -8.82 5.67 -1.89
CA SER A 75 -8.43 5.04 -0.63
C SER A 75 -7.22 5.74 -0.03
N ARG A 76 -6.17 5.98 -0.83
CA ARG A 76 -4.94 6.60 -0.33
C ARG A 76 -5.18 8.01 0.19
N LEU A 77 -5.97 8.82 -0.53
CA LEU A 77 -6.31 10.17 -0.08
C LEU A 77 -7.12 10.10 1.21
N ARG A 78 -8.21 9.32 1.23
CA ARG A 78 -9.10 9.21 2.39
C ARG A 78 -8.40 8.70 3.63
N GLN A 79 -7.63 7.62 3.52
CA GLN A 79 -6.87 7.05 4.64
C GLN A 79 -5.84 8.04 5.18
N THR A 80 -5.11 8.75 4.31
CA THR A 80 -4.14 9.77 4.74
C THR A 80 -4.84 10.91 5.49
N LEU A 81 -5.96 11.39 4.95
CA LEU A 81 -6.74 12.46 5.57
C LEU A 81 -7.36 12.01 6.91
N PHE A 82 -7.90 10.80 6.97
CA PHE A 82 -8.44 10.23 8.19
C PHE A 82 -7.37 10.08 9.28
N GLN A 83 -6.20 9.54 8.93
CA GLN A 83 -5.09 9.46 9.87
C GLN A 83 -4.66 10.84 10.34
N TRP A 84 -4.59 11.82 9.43
CA TRP A 84 -4.26 13.20 9.78
C TRP A 84 -5.25 13.82 10.77
N ASP A 85 -6.54 13.59 10.59
CA ASP A 85 -7.60 14.19 11.41
C ASP A 85 -7.79 13.49 12.77
N HIS A 86 -7.48 12.19 12.88
CA HIS A 86 -7.79 11.40 14.08
C HIS A 86 -6.57 10.94 14.89
N PHE A 87 -5.47 10.55 14.24
CA PHE A 87 -4.30 9.97 14.91
C PHE A 87 -3.00 10.28 14.16
N GLN A 88 -2.80 11.58 13.94
CA GLN A 88 -1.75 12.13 13.07
C GLN A 88 -0.33 11.69 13.42
N VAL A 89 0.01 11.62 14.71
CA VAL A 89 1.36 11.31 15.23
C VAL A 89 2.48 12.02 14.45
N ASP A 90 3.52 11.33 13.99
CA ASP A 90 4.52 11.87 13.06
C ASP A 90 4.25 11.52 11.58
N LEU A 91 2.98 11.33 11.16
CA LEU A 91 2.62 11.10 9.76
C LEU A 91 3.25 12.16 8.85
N ALA A 92 4.08 11.72 7.91
CA ALA A 92 4.72 12.56 6.92
C ALA A 92 3.94 12.51 5.59
N VAL A 93 3.47 13.67 5.16
CA VAL A 93 2.86 13.87 3.83
C VAL A 93 3.80 14.75 3.02
N PRO A 94 4.65 14.18 2.14
CA PRO A 94 5.63 14.96 1.40
C PRO A 94 4.94 15.86 0.35
N PRO A 95 5.53 17.01 -0.02
CA PRO A 95 4.98 17.94 -1.02
C PRO A 95 5.14 17.44 -2.46
N VAL A 96 5.07 16.13 -2.66
CA VAL A 96 5.01 15.45 -3.95
C VAL A 96 4.18 14.17 -3.81
N PHE A 97 3.21 13.98 -4.70
CA PHE A 97 2.41 12.75 -4.72
C PHE A 97 3.12 11.69 -5.57
N ARG A 98 3.49 10.58 -4.95
CA ARG A 98 4.25 9.50 -5.59
C ARG A 98 3.34 8.40 -6.09
N VAL A 99 3.28 8.17 -7.39
CA VAL A 99 2.58 7.03 -8.00
C VAL A 99 3.54 5.85 -8.10
N ALA A 100 3.17 4.71 -7.52
CA ALA A 100 4.00 3.52 -7.59
C ALA A 100 4.02 2.94 -9.01
N LYS A 101 5.21 2.60 -9.50
CA LYS A 101 5.37 1.77 -10.71
C LYS A 101 4.59 0.47 -10.56
N ARG A 102 3.80 0.15 -11.58
CA ARG A 102 3.03 -1.10 -11.68
C ARG A 102 3.91 -2.21 -12.24
N SER A 103 3.71 -3.43 -11.76
CA SER A 103 4.39 -4.62 -12.27
C SER A 103 3.37 -5.73 -12.48
N ARG A 104 3.73 -6.68 -13.35
CA ARG A 104 2.96 -7.88 -13.64
C ARG A 104 3.81 -9.10 -13.34
N LEU A 105 3.26 -10.04 -12.58
CA LEU A 105 3.80 -11.38 -12.46
C LEU A 105 3.46 -12.13 -13.75
N LEU A 106 4.47 -12.39 -14.60
CA LEU A 106 4.33 -13.16 -15.84
C LEU A 106 4.40 -14.67 -15.56
N ARG A 107 5.22 -15.06 -14.58
CA ARG A 107 5.37 -16.44 -14.13
C ARG A 107 5.55 -16.47 -12.62
N ASP A 108 4.76 -17.31 -11.96
CA ASP A 108 4.89 -17.59 -10.53
C ASP A 108 6.08 -18.51 -10.21
N ILE A 109 6.27 -18.80 -8.93
CA ILE A 109 7.30 -19.70 -8.44
C ILE A 109 7.00 -21.18 -8.69
N GLY A 110 5.93 -21.54 -9.42
CA GLY A 110 5.55 -22.92 -9.74
C GLY A 110 4.68 -23.63 -8.71
N ILE A 111 4.47 -23.03 -7.53
CA ILE A 111 3.54 -23.52 -6.52
C ILE A 111 2.59 -22.40 -6.10
N GLN A 112 1.37 -22.79 -5.74
CA GLN A 112 0.33 -21.92 -5.18
C GLN A 112 0.00 -22.43 -3.79
N VAL A 113 -0.36 -21.53 -2.87
CA VAL A 113 -0.78 -21.91 -1.51
C VAL A 113 -2.07 -22.74 -1.59
N ARG A 114 -2.12 -23.83 -0.85
CA ARG A 114 -3.32 -24.65 -0.62
C ARG A 114 -3.63 -24.64 0.86
N ASP A 115 -4.81 -24.13 1.16
CA ASP A 115 -5.25 -23.97 2.52
C ASP A 115 -6.78 -23.98 2.61
N ARG A 116 -7.27 -24.19 3.83
CA ARG A 116 -8.65 -23.92 4.21
C ARG A 116 -8.71 -22.64 5.01
N GLN A 117 -9.59 -21.74 4.58
CA GLN A 117 -9.74 -20.42 5.21
C GLN A 117 -11.06 -20.30 5.96
N ILE A 118 -11.00 -19.64 7.12
CA ILE A 118 -12.17 -19.13 7.84
C ILE A 118 -12.00 -17.63 7.98
N LYS A 119 -12.95 -16.87 7.40
CA LYS A 119 -12.92 -15.41 7.42
C LYS A 119 -13.93 -14.85 8.42
N GLY A 120 -13.54 -13.83 9.16
CA GLY A 120 -14.45 -13.07 10.04
C GLY A 120 -15.35 -12.10 9.27
N ASP A 121 -16.36 -11.56 9.95
CA ASP A 121 -17.29 -10.55 9.43
C ASP A 121 -16.94 -9.11 9.86
N THR A 122 -15.84 -8.92 10.61
CA THR A 122 -15.44 -7.62 11.16
C THR A 122 -14.98 -6.63 10.10
N GLY A 123 -14.59 -7.10 8.92
CA GLY A 123 -13.95 -6.31 7.88
C GLY A 123 -12.43 -6.40 7.90
N ALA A 124 -11.86 -7.19 8.81
CA ALA A 124 -10.44 -7.52 8.81
C ALA A 124 -10.04 -8.19 7.48
N TYR A 125 -8.82 -7.87 7.02
CA TYR A 125 -8.23 -8.46 5.83
C TYR A 125 -7.63 -9.84 6.09
N ILE A 126 -7.45 -10.21 7.36
CA ILE A 126 -6.88 -11.49 7.79
C ILE A 126 -7.93 -12.59 7.86
N SER A 127 -7.48 -13.84 7.74
CA SER A 127 -8.29 -15.05 7.91
C SER A 127 -7.55 -16.05 8.79
N ALA A 128 -8.28 -17.00 9.38
CA ALA A 128 -7.64 -18.18 9.95
C ALA A 128 -7.33 -19.16 8.81
N HIS A 129 -6.13 -19.73 8.82
CA HIS A 129 -5.64 -20.62 7.78
C HIS A 129 -5.27 -21.99 8.35
N ALA A 130 -5.69 -23.05 7.66
CA ALA A 130 -5.15 -24.39 7.83
C ALA A 130 -4.42 -24.78 6.53
N TYR A 131 -3.10 -24.62 6.52
CA TYR A 131 -2.24 -24.87 5.36
C TYR A 131 -2.01 -26.37 5.14
N GLU A 132 -1.99 -26.78 3.87
CA GLU A 132 -1.54 -28.12 3.46
C GLU A 132 -0.01 -28.10 3.29
N ASP A 133 0.71 -29.10 3.82
CA ASP A 133 2.16 -29.21 3.59
C ASP A 133 2.44 -29.65 2.14
N GLN A 134 3.01 -28.74 1.36
CA GLN A 134 3.32 -28.90 -0.05
C GLN A 134 4.80 -29.13 -0.34
N LEU A 135 5.66 -28.96 0.67
CA LEU A 135 7.12 -29.05 0.56
C LEU A 135 7.64 -30.02 1.64
N ARG A 136 7.06 -31.22 1.66
CA ARG A 136 7.33 -32.22 2.71
C ARG A 136 8.70 -32.86 2.55
N THR A 137 9.16 -33.02 1.31
CA THR A 137 10.38 -33.71 0.93
C THR A 137 11.23 -32.83 0.00
N GLU A 138 12.52 -33.17 -0.17
CA GLU A 138 13.39 -32.44 -1.10
C GLU A 138 12.90 -32.54 -2.55
N ASP A 139 12.28 -33.66 -2.93
CA ASP A 139 11.73 -33.86 -4.28
C ASP A 139 10.62 -32.83 -4.61
N ASP A 140 9.89 -32.35 -3.60
CA ASP A 140 8.85 -31.34 -3.79
C ASP A 140 9.43 -29.99 -4.26
N LEU A 141 10.71 -29.72 -3.95
CA LEU A 141 11.40 -28.50 -4.37
C LEU A 141 11.60 -28.45 -5.89
N ALA A 142 11.58 -29.59 -6.59
CA ALA A 142 11.69 -29.64 -8.04
C ALA A 142 10.51 -28.93 -8.77
N ARG A 143 9.41 -28.65 -8.04
CA ARG A 143 8.28 -27.86 -8.56
C ARG A 143 8.54 -26.36 -8.52
N LEU A 144 9.52 -25.91 -7.74
CA LEU A 144 9.88 -24.50 -7.66
C LEU A 144 10.60 -24.06 -8.93
N ARG A 145 10.35 -22.82 -9.33
CA ARG A 145 11.01 -22.19 -10.47
C ARG A 145 11.19 -20.70 -10.23
N GLU A 146 12.11 -20.10 -10.97
CA GLU A 146 12.33 -18.66 -10.90
C GLU A 146 11.09 -17.90 -11.41
N PRO A 147 10.54 -16.97 -10.60
CA PRO A 147 9.43 -16.15 -11.02
C PRO A 147 9.89 -15.14 -12.08
N GLU A 148 8.96 -14.73 -12.94
CA GLU A 148 9.20 -13.68 -13.93
C GLU A 148 8.26 -12.51 -13.67
N ILE A 149 8.86 -11.34 -13.42
CA ILE A 149 8.13 -10.11 -13.12
C ILE A 149 8.52 -9.08 -14.17
N ALA A 150 7.52 -8.47 -14.81
CA ALA A 150 7.71 -7.43 -15.80
C ALA A 150 7.20 -6.08 -15.30
N TYR A 151 7.92 -5.02 -15.66
CA TYR A 151 7.45 -3.66 -15.45
C TYR A 151 6.25 -3.37 -16.37
N ASP A 152 5.12 -2.95 -15.79
CA ASP A 152 3.93 -2.57 -16.56
C ASP A 152 3.93 -1.06 -16.82
N HIS A 153 4.64 -0.69 -17.89
CA HIS A 153 4.80 0.71 -18.27
C HIS A 153 3.45 1.38 -18.59
N ALA A 154 2.56 0.71 -19.32
CA ALA A 154 1.28 1.27 -19.74
C ALA A 154 0.40 1.59 -18.52
N ALA A 155 0.23 0.63 -17.60
CA ALA A 155 -0.54 0.84 -16.38
C ALA A 155 0.06 1.90 -15.46
N SER A 156 1.40 2.02 -15.43
CA SER A 156 2.09 3.05 -14.66
C SER A 156 1.83 4.46 -15.20
N GLU A 157 1.93 4.64 -16.51
CA GLU A 157 1.64 5.93 -17.16
C GLU A 157 0.17 6.30 -17.05
N GLU A 158 -0.73 5.33 -17.17
CA GLU A 158 -2.16 5.54 -16.98
C GLU A 158 -2.50 6.02 -15.56
N ALA A 159 -1.93 5.38 -14.54
CA ALA A 159 -2.09 5.81 -13.15
C ALA A 159 -1.44 7.18 -12.88
N LEU A 160 -0.27 7.44 -13.48
CA LEU A 160 0.42 8.73 -13.38
C LEU A 160 -0.40 9.86 -14.01
N ALA A 161 -0.96 9.64 -15.19
CA ALA A 161 -1.79 10.61 -15.89
C ALA A 161 -3.04 10.98 -15.06
N ALA A 162 -3.69 9.98 -14.47
CA ALA A 162 -4.84 10.21 -13.62
C ALA A 162 -4.51 11.01 -12.35
N ALA A 163 -3.41 10.65 -11.65
CA ALA A 163 -2.97 11.43 -10.50
C ALA A 163 -2.59 12.86 -10.90
N ARG A 164 -1.89 13.06 -12.02
CA ARG A 164 -1.56 14.40 -12.54
C ARG A 164 -2.80 15.23 -12.85
N GLU A 165 -3.85 14.63 -13.40
CA GLU A 165 -5.13 15.31 -13.65
C GLU A 165 -5.78 15.79 -12.35
N VAL A 166 -5.82 14.91 -11.34
CA VAL A 166 -6.41 15.17 -10.02
C VAL A 166 -5.63 16.27 -9.28
N PHE A 167 -4.30 16.20 -9.28
CA PHE A 167 -3.41 17.12 -8.57
C PHE A 167 -2.98 18.35 -9.39
N ALA A 168 -3.50 18.53 -10.61
CA ALA A 168 -3.13 19.65 -11.47
C ALA A 168 -3.31 21.00 -10.77
N GLY A 169 -2.21 21.75 -10.64
CA GLY A 169 -2.19 23.05 -9.96
C GLY A 169 -2.13 22.98 -8.42
N LEU A 170 -2.15 21.77 -7.83
CA LEU A 170 -2.12 21.57 -6.37
C LEU A 170 -0.72 21.22 -5.87
N MET A 171 -0.04 20.24 -6.50
CA MET A 171 1.32 19.81 -6.13
C MET A 171 1.96 18.96 -7.23
N GLY A 172 3.27 18.68 -7.10
CA GLY A 172 3.98 17.79 -8.01
C GLY A 172 3.51 16.34 -7.91
N VAL A 173 3.53 15.62 -9.04
CA VAL A 173 3.24 14.18 -9.11
C VAL A 173 4.35 13.48 -9.88
N GLU A 174 4.93 12.44 -9.27
CA GLU A 174 6.04 11.67 -9.83
C GLU A 174 5.79 10.17 -9.81
N LEU A 175 6.45 9.44 -10.72
CA LEU A 175 6.57 7.99 -10.60
C LEU A 175 7.67 7.66 -9.59
N ALA A 176 7.36 6.76 -8.68
CA ALA A 176 8.29 6.20 -7.72
C ALA A 176 8.40 4.68 -7.87
N GLY A 177 9.40 4.06 -7.25
CA GLY A 177 9.48 2.61 -7.12
C GLY A 177 8.24 2.03 -6.42
N CYS A 178 8.14 0.71 -6.34
CA CYS A 178 7.03 -0.01 -5.71
C CYS A 178 6.92 0.15 -4.18
N GLY A 179 7.70 1.05 -3.57
CA GLY A 179 7.66 1.36 -2.14
C GLY A 179 8.53 0.41 -1.31
N ALA A 180 8.29 -0.89 -1.42
CA ALA A 180 9.05 -1.92 -0.72
C ALA A 180 9.29 -3.14 -1.62
N LEU A 181 10.47 -3.76 -1.45
CA LEU A 181 10.70 -5.14 -1.87
C LEU A 181 10.78 -5.96 -0.57
N GLY A 182 9.68 -6.59 -0.19
CA GLY A 182 9.64 -7.47 0.96
C GLY A 182 10.38 -8.77 0.66
N TYR A 183 11.23 -9.21 1.59
CA TYR A 183 11.84 -10.54 1.56
C TYR A 183 11.52 -11.24 2.89
N ASN A 184 10.30 -11.79 2.96
CA ASN A 184 9.78 -12.44 4.15
C ASN A 184 9.74 -13.96 3.94
N ILE A 185 10.90 -14.55 3.62
CA ILE A 185 10.96 -15.95 3.18
C ILE A 185 10.44 -16.94 4.22
N TRP A 186 10.57 -16.62 5.51
CA TRP A 186 10.02 -17.44 6.59
C TRP A 186 8.49 -17.46 6.59
N ASP A 187 7.85 -16.30 6.34
CA ASP A 187 6.40 -16.22 6.22
C ASP A 187 5.91 -17.02 5.01
N GLU A 188 6.62 -16.91 3.88
CA GLU A 188 6.32 -17.66 2.66
C GLU A 188 6.47 -19.18 2.85
N ILE A 189 7.52 -19.65 3.52
CA ILE A 189 7.68 -21.08 3.79
C ILE A 189 6.58 -21.58 4.73
N ALA A 190 6.18 -20.77 5.72
CA ALA A 190 5.11 -21.13 6.66
C ALA A 190 3.77 -21.39 5.98
N VAL A 191 3.44 -20.65 4.91
CA VAL A 191 2.18 -20.88 4.16
C VAL A 191 2.26 -22.12 3.26
N PHE A 192 3.44 -22.59 2.87
CA PHE A 192 3.60 -23.81 2.06
C PHE A 192 3.75 -25.08 2.88
N ARG A 193 4.22 -24.99 4.13
CA ARG A 193 4.46 -26.16 4.99
C ARG A 193 3.49 -26.27 6.16
N GLY A 194 2.82 -25.18 6.50
CA GLY A 194 2.13 -25.03 7.77
C GLY A 194 3.11 -24.75 8.91
N ALA A 195 2.72 -23.85 9.82
CA ALA A 195 3.56 -23.44 10.95
C ALA A 195 3.95 -24.62 11.86
N GLU A 196 3.06 -25.60 12.03
CA GLU A 196 3.31 -26.78 12.88
C GLU A 196 4.48 -27.64 12.36
N ASN A 197 4.68 -27.73 11.05
CA ASN A 197 5.75 -28.54 10.45
C ASN A 197 7.11 -27.81 10.41
N LEU A 198 7.15 -26.53 10.79
CA LEU A 198 8.36 -25.70 10.81
C LEU A 198 8.96 -25.49 12.21
N LEU A 199 8.22 -25.84 13.27
CA LEU A 199 8.65 -25.78 14.67
C LEU A 199 9.52 -27.00 15.03
#